data_AF-A0A7Y4TM22-F1
#
_entry.id   AF-A0A7Y4TM22-F1
#
_cell.length_a   1.000
_cell.length_b   1.000
_cell.length_c   1.000
_cell.angle_alpha   90.00
_cell.angle_beta   90.00
_cell.angle_gamma   90.00
#
_symmetry.space_group_name_H-M   'P 1'
#
loop_
_entity.id
_entity.type
_entity.pdbx_description
1 polymer ?
#
loop_
_entity_poly.entity_id
_entity_poly.type
_entity_poly.pdbx_seq_one_letter_code
_entity_poly.pdbx_strand_id
1 'polypeptide(L)'
;MADTFTTTAVAISEYAIIVNPDDNVAVVKTPTAPGLVLRLPCGGAVTLKDEVPAGHRFAIKEIPPRDFVRQYGQPIGTSLGIEKGEWVTHENMSDDVPVVRDLPEDIVTPAPDYLPLEQVETFMGFKRADGRVGTRNFILIVPTSMCASHEATQISMMSEFMHYSREKYPNVDGVVAIPHNKGCGCQDGSTLDVMMRTLSNYADHPNVGGVILIDLGC
;
A
#
# COMPACT_ATOMS: atom_id res chain seq x y z
N MET A 1 43.67 -37.10 -3.48
CA MET A 1 42.42 -37.71 -2.95
C MET A 1 41.47 -36.53 -2.78
N ALA A 2 40.52 -36.38 -3.70
CA ALA A 2 39.71 -35.16 -3.83
C ALA A 2 38.65 -35.09 -2.72
N ASP A 3 38.70 -34.03 -1.92
CA ASP A 3 37.66 -33.71 -0.94
C ASP A 3 36.35 -33.43 -1.66
N THR A 4 35.39 -34.33 -1.47
CA THR A 4 34.05 -34.22 -2.03
C THR A 4 33.25 -33.32 -1.10
N PHE A 5 33.34 -32.00 -1.28
CA PHE A 5 32.43 -31.05 -0.63
C PHE A 5 31.00 -31.39 -1.06
N THR A 6 30.29 -32.10 -0.19
CA THR A 6 28.88 -32.39 -0.41
C THR A 6 28.16 -31.08 -0.10
N THR A 7 27.85 -30.27 -1.13
CA THR A 7 27.08 -29.04 -0.96
C THR A 7 25.70 -29.42 -0.44
N THR A 8 25.52 -29.38 0.88
CA THR A 8 24.25 -29.68 1.53
C THR A 8 23.22 -28.64 1.08
N ALA A 9 22.19 -29.11 0.38
CA ALA A 9 21.12 -28.25 -0.09
C ALA A 9 20.33 -27.67 1.11
N VAL A 10 20.24 -26.35 1.22
CA VAL A 10 19.52 -25.64 2.28
C VAL A 10 18.07 -25.36 1.87
N ALA A 11 17.18 -25.04 2.80
CA ALA A 11 15.79 -24.75 2.43
C ALA A 11 15.70 -23.41 1.67
N ILE A 12 14.95 -23.34 0.56
CA ILE A 12 14.78 -22.08 -0.17
C ILE A 12 14.25 -20.96 0.74
N SER A 13 13.39 -21.29 1.71
CA SER A 13 12.79 -20.35 2.65
C SER A 13 13.81 -19.60 3.52
N GLU A 14 15.06 -20.07 3.61
CA GLU A 14 16.12 -19.34 4.32
C GLU A 14 16.61 -18.14 3.50
N TYR A 15 16.68 -18.27 2.16
CA TYR A 15 17.29 -17.28 1.27
C TYR A 15 16.29 -16.52 0.39
N ALA A 16 15.14 -17.11 0.08
CA ALA A 16 14.19 -16.59 -0.87
C ALA A 16 12.74 -16.98 -0.52
N ILE A 17 11.78 -16.32 -1.17
CA ILE A 17 10.36 -16.61 -1.06
C ILE A 17 9.80 -16.90 -2.45
N ILE A 18 9.06 -18.00 -2.56
CA ILE A 18 8.11 -18.25 -3.65
C ILE A 18 6.75 -17.78 -3.10
N VAL A 19 6.15 -16.75 -3.70
CA VAL A 19 4.99 -16.09 -3.09
C VAL A 19 3.72 -16.88 -3.35
N ASN A 20 3.54 -17.36 -4.57
CA ASN A 20 2.42 -18.17 -4.99
C ASN A 20 2.91 -19.54 -5.51
N PRO A 21 2.20 -20.65 -5.25
CA PRO A 21 2.55 -21.97 -5.79
C PRO A 21 2.71 -22.03 -7.32
N ASP A 22 2.03 -21.15 -8.06
CA ASP A 22 2.09 -21.08 -9.53
C ASP A 22 3.28 -20.25 -10.06
N ASP A 23 4.07 -19.65 -9.16
CA ASP A 23 5.24 -18.87 -9.53
C ASP A 23 6.33 -19.76 -10.16
N ASN A 24 7.08 -19.20 -11.10
CA ASN A 24 8.26 -19.84 -11.68
C ASN A 24 9.56 -19.11 -11.33
N VAL A 25 9.47 -18.11 -10.46
CA VAL A 25 10.61 -17.41 -9.86
C VAL A 25 10.49 -17.39 -8.34
N ALA A 26 11.61 -17.13 -7.66
CA ALA A 26 11.65 -16.81 -6.24
C ALA A 26 12.31 -15.46 -6.02
N VAL A 27 11.85 -14.70 -5.02
CA VAL A 27 12.41 -13.40 -4.64
C VAL A 27 13.42 -13.59 -3.50
N VAL A 28 14.64 -13.11 -3.70
CA VAL A 28 15.73 -13.23 -2.73
C VAL A 28 15.53 -12.27 -1.55
N LYS A 29 15.65 -12.79 -0.33
CA LYS A 29 15.62 -12.03 0.93
C LYS A 29 17.01 -11.63 1.42
N THR A 30 17.97 -12.51 1.22
CA THR A 30 19.35 -12.36 1.69
C THR A 30 20.31 -12.68 0.55
N PRO A 31 21.43 -11.94 0.41
CA PRO A 31 22.40 -12.18 -0.66
C PRO A 31 22.76 -13.65 -0.82
N THR A 32 22.79 -14.10 -2.05
CA THR A 32 23.11 -15.48 -2.42
C THR A 32 24.51 -15.57 -3.03
N ALA A 33 25.03 -16.78 -3.19
CA ALA A 33 26.32 -16.99 -3.84
C ALA A 33 26.17 -17.98 -5.01
N PRO A 34 27.02 -17.88 -6.05
CA PRO A 34 27.09 -18.88 -7.10
C PRO A 34 27.29 -20.29 -6.52
N GLY A 35 26.60 -21.28 -7.09
CA GLY A 35 26.67 -22.68 -6.64
C GLY A 35 25.84 -22.99 -5.39
N LEU A 36 25.14 -22.00 -4.80
CA LEU A 36 24.20 -22.25 -3.70
C LEU A 36 23.07 -23.17 -4.16
N VAL A 37 22.90 -24.29 -3.46
CA VAL A 37 21.86 -25.28 -3.75
C VAL A 37 20.69 -25.09 -2.78
N LEU A 38 19.52 -24.74 -3.32
CA LEU A 38 18.29 -24.49 -2.57
C LEU A 38 17.26 -25.59 -2.83
N ARG A 39 16.71 -26.17 -1.77
CA ARG A 39 15.61 -27.15 -1.84
C ARG A 39 14.27 -26.43 -2.03
N LEU A 40 13.51 -26.87 -3.04
CA LEU A 40 12.19 -26.30 -3.36
C LEU A 40 11.09 -26.94 -2.50
N PRO A 41 9.98 -26.23 -2.20
CA PRO A 41 8.89 -26.75 -1.37
C PRO A 41 8.16 -27.93 -2.01
N CYS A 42 8.07 -27.95 -3.34
CA CYS A 42 7.44 -29.01 -4.14
C CYS A 42 8.34 -30.25 -4.34
N GLY A 43 9.54 -30.25 -3.76
CA GLY A 43 10.57 -31.26 -4.00
C GLY A 43 11.57 -30.85 -5.08
N GLY A 44 12.75 -31.48 -5.03
CA GLY A 44 13.88 -31.12 -5.88
C GLY A 44 14.72 -29.96 -5.35
N ALA A 45 15.72 -29.57 -6.14
CA ALA A 45 16.63 -28.48 -5.81
C ALA A 45 16.93 -27.60 -7.02
N VAL A 46 17.33 -26.36 -6.77
CA VAL A 46 17.84 -25.40 -7.74
C VAL A 46 19.23 -24.97 -7.30
N THR A 47 20.16 -24.92 -8.24
CA THR A 47 21.51 -24.40 -8.01
C THR A 47 21.60 -23.03 -8.66
N LEU A 48 21.97 -22.01 -7.90
CA LEU A 48 22.13 -20.66 -8.45
C LEU A 48 23.39 -20.60 -9.31
N LYS A 49 23.26 -19.99 -10.49
CA LYS A 49 24.39 -19.79 -11.41
C LYS A 49 25.26 -18.62 -10.99
N ASP A 50 24.61 -17.54 -10.58
CA ASP A 50 25.21 -16.26 -10.24
C ASP A 50 24.87 -15.86 -8.80
N GLU A 51 25.59 -14.86 -8.30
CA GLU A 51 25.13 -14.12 -7.13
C GLU A 51 23.86 -13.35 -7.50
N VAL A 52 22.78 -13.60 -6.76
CA VAL A 52 21.51 -12.87 -6.89
C VAL A 52 21.33 -12.00 -5.65
N PRO A 53 21.32 -10.65 -5.78
CA PRO A 53 21.16 -9.75 -4.64
C PRO A 53 19.76 -9.82 -4.02
N ALA A 54 19.65 -9.37 -2.77
CA ALA A 54 18.36 -9.24 -2.11
C ALA A 54 17.40 -8.31 -2.89
N GLY A 55 16.12 -8.69 -2.98
CA GLY A 55 15.10 -8.00 -3.77
C GLY A 55 15.02 -8.43 -5.24
N HIS A 56 16.03 -9.14 -5.75
CA HIS A 56 16.01 -9.70 -7.10
C HIS A 56 15.41 -11.11 -7.15
N ARG A 57 15.24 -11.63 -8.37
CA ARG A 57 14.56 -12.89 -8.66
C ARG A 57 15.49 -13.88 -9.32
N PHE A 58 15.30 -15.17 -9.06
CA PHE A 58 15.89 -16.23 -9.88
C PHE A 58 14.82 -17.24 -10.28
N ALA A 59 15.03 -17.92 -11.40
CA ALA A 59 14.08 -18.91 -11.90
C ALA A 59 14.17 -20.22 -11.10
N ILE A 60 13.05 -20.73 -10.58
CA ILE A 60 13.01 -22.00 -9.83
C ILE A 60 12.82 -23.22 -10.74
N LYS A 61 12.53 -22.98 -12.02
CA LYS A 61 12.47 -23.95 -13.11
C LYS A 61 12.91 -23.26 -14.41
N GLU A 62 13.19 -24.02 -15.45
CA GLU A 62 13.42 -23.46 -16.77
C GLU A 62 12.16 -22.72 -17.26
N ILE A 63 12.35 -21.54 -17.84
CA ILE A 63 11.29 -20.72 -18.46
C ILE A 63 11.69 -20.55 -19.92
N PRO A 64 11.08 -21.30 -20.85
CA PRO A 64 11.38 -21.21 -22.27
C PRO A 64 11.16 -19.79 -22.83
N PRO A 65 11.83 -19.44 -23.94
CA PRO A 65 11.53 -18.20 -24.65
C PRO A 65 10.03 -18.10 -24.98
N ARG A 66 9.47 -16.90 -24.79
CA ARG A 66 8.05 -16.55 -24.99
C ARG A 66 7.08 -17.08 -23.95
N ASP A 67 7.53 -17.88 -22.99
CA ASP A 67 6.73 -18.22 -21.81
C ASP A 67 6.73 -17.06 -20.81
N PHE A 68 5.70 -16.99 -19.97
CA PHE A 68 5.60 -15.93 -18.97
C PHE A 68 6.49 -16.20 -17.76
N VAL A 69 7.21 -15.16 -17.33
CA VAL A 69 7.74 -15.08 -15.98
C VAL A 69 6.58 -14.76 -15.04
N ARG A 70 6.38 -15.58 -14.00
CA ARG A 70 5.21 -15.54 -13.11
C ARG A 70 5.62 -15.28 -11.68
N GLN A 71 5.04 -14.24 -11.09
CA GLN A 71 5.15 -13.91 -9.67
C GLN A 71 3.76 -13.52 -9.14
N TYR A 72 3.42 -13.89 -7.90
CA TYR A 72 2.06 -13.77 -7.35
C TYR A 72 0.99 -14.53 -8.15
N GLY A 73 1.39 -15.59 -8.87
CA GLY A 73 0.55 -16.39 -9.76
C GLY A 73 0.24 -15.72 -11.10
N GLN A 74 0.73 -14.49 -11.32
CA GLN A 74 0.41 -13.68 -12.48
C GLN A 74 1.64 -13.46 -13.37
N PRO A 75 1.45 -13.31 -14.69
CA PRO A 75 2.53 -12.95 -15.59
C PRO A 75 3.03 -11.53 -15.30
N ILE A 76 4.34 -11.39 -15.08
CA ILE A 76 5.01 -10.11 -14.83
C ILE A 76 5.95 -9.68 -15.96
N GLY A 77 6.18 -10.58 -16.92
CA GLY A 77 7.00 -10.35 -18.10
C GLY A 77 7.07 -11.61 -18.95
N THR A 78 7.75 -11.51 -20.08
CA THR A 78 7.94 -12.63 -21.01
C THR A 78 9.41 -13.02 -21.06
N SER A 79 9.68 -14.30 -20.90
CA SER A 79 11.05 -14.83 -20.90
C SER A 79 11.65 -14.78 -22.30
N LEU A 80 12.94 -14.44 -22.38
CA LEU A 80 13.77 -14.58 -23.59
C LEU A 80 14.53 -15.92 -23.62
N GLY A 81 14.22 -16.83 -22.69
CA GLY A 81 14.94 -18.06 -22.39
C GLY A 81 15.72 -17.91 -21.09
N ILE A 82 15.13 -18.36 -19.98
CA ILE A 82 15.74 -18.27 -18.65
C ILE A 82 15.93 -19.70 -18.12
N GLU A 83 17.17 -20.06 -17.81
CA GLU A 83 17.46 -21.37 -17.25
C GLU A 83 17.14 -21.45 -15.76
N LYS A 84 16.92 -22.68 -15.28
CA LYS A 84 16.73 -22.93 -13.85
C LYS A 84 17.93 -22.45 -13.04
N GLY A 85 17.68 -21.62 -12.02
CA GLY A 85 18.70 -21.04 -11.13
C GLY A 85 19.38 -19.79 -11.67
N GLU A 86 18.97 -19.31 -12.85
CA GLU A 86 19.48 -18.08 -13.44
C GLU A 86 18.85 -16.84 -12.82
N TRP A 87 19.63 -15.77 -12.70
CA TRP A 87 19.14 -14.46 -12.27
C TRP A 87 18.23 -13.86 -13.34
N VAL A 88 16.99 -13.50 -12.98
CA VAL A 88 16.09 -12.77 -13.88
C VAL A 88 16.43 -11.28 -13.87
N THR A 89 16.82 -10.77 -15.03
CA THR A 89 17.20 -9.36 -15.27
C THR A 89 16.45 -8.82 -16.49
N HIS A 90 16.65 -7.54 -16.82
CA HIS A 90 16.11 -6.96 -18.05
C HIS A 90 16.75 -7.53 -19.33
N GLU A 91 17.84 -8.29 -19.23
CA GLU A 91 18.53 -8.88 -20.38
C GLU A 91 17.88 -10.20 -20.84
N ASN A 92 17.22 -10.92 -19.92
CA ASN A 92 16.60 -12.23 -20.21
C ASN A 92 15.08 -12.25 -20.02
N MET A 93 14.46 -11.10 -19.74
CA MET A 93 13.03 -10.91 -19.63
C MET A 93 12.60 -9.57 -20.26
N SER A 94 11.54 -9.58 -21.07
CA SER A 94 10.86 -8.36 -21.52
C SER A 94 9.66 -8.02 -20.61
N ASP A 95 9.22 -6.77 -20.67
CA ASP A 95 8.05 -6.27 -19.94
C ASP A 95 6.71 -6.65 -20.61
N ASP A 96 6.75 -7.52 -21.63
CA ASP A 96 5.57 -7.97 -22.33
C ASP A 96 4.74 -8.91 -21.45
N VAL A 97 3.45 -8.59 -21.29
CA VAL A 97 2.47 -9.41 -20.55
C VAL A 97 1.17 -9.49 -21.36
N PRO A 98 0.29 -10.46 -21.09
CA PRO A 98 -1.02 -10.51 -21.72
C PRO A 98 -1.79 -9.20 -21.53
N VAL A 99 -2.18 -8.57 -22.63
CA VAL A 99 -3.06 -7.40 -22.59
C VAL A 99 -4.50 -7.87 -22.49
N VAL A 100 -5.08 -7.78 -21.30
CA VAL A 100 -6.51 -8.08 -21.07
C VAL A 100 -7.31 -6.80 -21.31
N ARG A 101 -8.02 -6.72 -22.44
CA ARG A 101 -8.88 -5.57 -22.78
C ARG A 101 -10.35 -5.83 -22.49
N ASP A 102 -10.78 -7.06 -22.75
CA ASP A 102 -12.15 -7.50 -22.53
C ASP A 102 -12.16 -8.37 -21.28
N LEU A 103 -12.65 -7.80 -20.18
CA LEU A 103 -12.91 -8.57 -18.97
C LEU A 103 -14.23 -9.33 -19.15
N PRO A 104 -14.29 -10.63 -18.82
CA PRO A 104 -15.54 -11.36 -18.80
C PRO A 104 -16.55 -10.66 -17.89
N GLU A 105 -17.82 -10.58 -18.31
CA GLU A 105 -18.89 -9.98 -17.49
C GLU A 105 -19.10 -10.74 -16.16
N ASP A 106 -18.70 -12.01 -16.13
CA ASP A 106 -18.76 -12.92 -14.99
C ASP A 106 -17.46 -12.98 -14.18
N ILE A 107 -16.56 -12.00 -14.33
CA ILE A 107 -15.40 -11.89 -13.44
C ILE A 107 -15.86 -11.60 -12.01
N VAL A 108 -15.85 -12.63 -11.17
CA VAL A 108 -16.20 -12.52 -9.75
C VAL A 108 -14.94 -12.69 -8.92
N THR A 109 -14.58 -11.65 -8.16
CA THR A 109 -13.64 -11.82 -7.05
C THR A 109 -14.35 -12.59 -5.95
N PRO A 110 -13.89 -13.78 -5.55
CA PRO A 110 -14.50 -14.50 -4.44
C PRO A 110 -14.46 -13.62 -3.19
N ALA A 111 -15.54 -13.65 -2.41
CA ALA A 111 -15.57 -12.97 -1.13
C ALA A 111 -14.42 -13.50 -0.26
N PRO A 112 -13.69 -12.62 0.45
CA PRO A 112 -12.68 -13.08 1.39
C PRO A 112 -13.34 -13.87 2.52
N ASP A 113 -12.56 -14.72 3.18
CA ASP A 113 -13.00 -15.39 4.40
C ASP A 113 -13.11 -14.36 5.53
N TYR A 114 -14.33 -13.90 5.81
CA TYR A 114 -14.60 -12.98 6.89
C TYR A 114 -14.44 -13.66 8.25
N LEU A 115 -13.87 -12.93 9.21
CA LEU A 115 -13.84 -13.39 10.59
C LEU A 115 -15.28 -13.49 11.14
N PRO A 116 -15.62 -14.53 11.92
CA PRO A 116 -16.86 -14.58 12.68
C PRO A 116 -16.99 -13.34 13.58
N LEU A 117 -18.22 -12.86 13.80
CA LEU A 117 -18.46 -11.63 14.58
C LEU A 117 -17.90 -11.71 16.01
N GLU A 118 -17.81 -12.92 16.57
CA GLU A 118 -17.25 -13.18 17.89
C GLU A 118 -15.73 -12.99 17.96
N GLN A 119 -15.06 -13.00 16.80
CA GLN A 119 -13.62 -12.75 16.65
C GLN A 119 -13.32 -11.31 16.22
N VAL A 120 -14.35 -10.50 15.96
CA VAL A 120 -14.18 -9.09 15.61
C VAL A 120 -13.94 -8.30 16.89
N GLU A 121 -12.70 -7.89 17.09
CA GLU A 121 -12.29 -7.07 18.23
C GLU A 121 -12.98 -5.70 18.23
N THR A 122 -13.15 -5.14 19.43
CA THR A 122 -13.75 -3.81 19.63
C THR A 122 -12.72 -2.79 20.07
N PHE A 123 -13.00 -1.50 19.87
CA PHE A 123 -12.14 -0.42 20.33
C PHE A 123 -12.95 0.71 20.96
N MET A 124 -12.32 1.46 21.86
CA MET A 124 -12.91 2.66 22.45
C MET A 124 -12.86 3.82 21.46
N GLY A 125 -14.01 4.23 20.94
CA GLY A 125 -14.12 5.31 19.96
C GLY A 125 -15.18 6.36 20.30
N PHE A 126 -15.13 7.48 19.59
CA PHE A 126 -16.08 8.59 19.71
C PHE A 126 -17.30 8.35 18.82
N LYS A 127 -18.37 7.82 19.40
CA LYS A 127 -19.62 7.54 18.67
C LYS A 127 -20.32 8.85 18.26
N ARG A 128 -20.72 8.94 17.00
CA ARG A 128 -21.47 10.07 16.41
C ARG A 128 -22.97 9.77 16.33
N ALA A 129 -23.77 10.81 16.16
CA ALA A 129 -25.24 10.70 16.11
C ALA A 129 -25.75 9.89 14.92
N ASP A 130 -24.99 9.86 13.83
CA ASP A 130 -25.27 9.08 12.61
C ASP A 130 -24.82 7.61 12.70
N GLY A 131 -24.24 7.18 13.83
CA GLY A 131 -23.75 5.83 14.05
C GLY A 131 -22.29 5.58 13.65
N ARG A 132 -21.62 6.51 12.95
CA ARG A 132 -20.17 6.42 12.68
C ARG A 132 -19.37 6.60 13.97
N VAL A 133 -18.12 6.13 13.98
CA VAL A 133 -17.25 6.17 15.15
C VAL A 133 -15.88 6.74 14.78
N GLY A 134 -15.46 7.79 15.49
CA GLY A 134 -14.13 8.36 15.37
C GLY A 134 -13.11 7.67 16.26
N THR A 135 -11.87 7.55 15.80
CA THR A 135 -10.71 7.17 16.61
C THR A 135 -10.07 8.35 17.32
N ARG A 136 -10.44 9.58 16.93
CA ARG A 136 -10.03 10.86 17.51
C ARG A 136 -11.22 11.81 17.62
N ASN A 137 -11.06 12.91 18.34
CA ASN A 137 -12.07 13.94 18.53
C ASN A 137 -11.47 15.34 18.42
N PHE A 138 -11.34 15.82 17.19
CA PHE A 138 -10.82 17.13 16.86
C PHE A 138 -11.92 18.18 16.72
N ILE A 139 -11.56 19.44 16.97
CA ILE A 139 -12.29 20.60 16.48
C ILE A 139 -11.64 21.04 15.17
N LEU A 140 -12.41 21.10 14.09
CA LEU A 140 -11.94 21.46 12.77
C LEU A 140 -12.34 22.88 12.42
N ILE A 141 -11.37 23.69 12.00
CA ILE A 141 -11.60 25.04 11.47
C ILE A 141 -11.52 24.97 9.94
N VAL A 142 -12.64 25.24 9.29
CA VAL A 142 -12.79 25.14 7.83
C VAL A 142 -12.96 26.55 7.27
N PRO A 143 -11.95 27.11 6.60
CA PRO A 143 -12.14 28.31 5.82
C PRO A 143 -13.02 27.99 4.60
N THR A 144 -13.97 28.86 4.27
CA THR A 144 -14.84 28.71 3.07
C THR A 144 -14.21 29.31 1.82
N SER A 145 -13.14 30.09 1.98
CA SER A 145 -12.41 30.75 0.92
C SER A 145 -10.90 30.77 1.20
N MET A 146 -10.10 30.93 0.15
CA MET A 146 -8.66 31.18 0.28
C MET A 146 -8.39 32.35 1.23
N CYS A 147 -9.18 33.42 1.15
CA CYS A 147 -8.99 34.61 1.96
C CYS A 147 -9.07 34.31 3.46
N ALA A 148 -9.96 33.39 3.89
CA ALA A 148 -10.11 33.00 5.29
C ALA A 148 -9.04 32.00 5.78
N SER A 149 -8.19 31.47 4.90
CA SER A 149 -7.27 30.37 5.24
C SER A 149 -6.14 30.81 6.18
N HIS A 150 -5.70 32.06 6.07
CA HIS A 150 -4.68 32.60 6.97
C HIS A 150 -5.22 32.71 8.40
N GLU A 151 -6.41 33.30 8.55
CA GLU A 151 -7.10 33.53 9.81
C GLU A 151 -7.48 32.21 10.47
N ALA A 152 -7.98 31.24 9.70
CA ALA A 152 -8.25 29.89 10.20
C ALA A 152 -7.00 29.24 10.80
N THR A 153 -5.86 29.39 10.11
CA THR A 153 -4.56 28.88 10.59
C THR A 153 -4.12 29.58 11.89
N GLN A 154 -4.24 30.91 11.95
CA GLN A 154 -3.90 31.67 13.16
C GLN A 154 -4.79 31.27 14.34
N ILE A 155 -6.10 31.10 14.13
CA ILE A 155 -7.03 30.68 15.19
C ILE A 155 -6.69 29.28 15.68
N SER A 156 -6.38 28.33 14.80
CA SER A 156 -5.94 26.98 15.19
C SER A 156 -4.67 27.04 16.02
N MET A 157 -3.63 27.75 15.55
CA MET A 157 -2.37 27.91 16.30
C MET A 157 -2.60 28.54 17.68
N MET A 158 -3.29 29.68 17.74
CA MET A 158 -3.57 30.36 19.01
C MET A 158 -4.39 29.47 19.95
N SER A 159 -5.35 28.71 19.42
CA SER A 159 -6.14 27.76 20.21
C SER A 159 -5.25 26.69 20.83
N GLU A 160 -4.42 26.03 20.03
CA GLU A 160 -3.52 24.97 20.51
C GLU A 160 -2.48 25.46 21.51
N PHE A 161 -1.92 26.66 21.31
CA PHE A 161 -0.84 27.17 22.16
C PHE A 161 -1.32 27.91 23.42
N MET A 162 -2.48 28.58 23.37
CA MET A 162 -2.91 29.49 24.44
C MET A 162 -4.20 29.07 25.14
N HIS A 163 -5.07 28.26 24.51
CA HIS A 163 -6.43 28.04 25.02
C HIS A 163 -6.77 26.57 25.27
N TYR A 164 -6.15 25.67 24.52
CA TYR A 164 -6.33 24.23 24.61
C TYR A 164 -5.22 23.58 25.43
N SER A 165 -5.63 22.67 26.30
CA SER A 165 -4.77 21.63 26.85
C SER A 165 -5.64 20.41 27.08
N ARG A 166 -5.05 19.22 27.00
CA ARG A 166 -5.78 17.98 27.27
C ARG A 166 -6.25 17.88 28.72
N GLU A 167 -5.58 18.56 29.65
CA GLU A 167 -6.03 18.66 31.04
C GLU A 167 -7.35 19.44 31.16
N LYS A 168 -7.51 20.52 30.40
CA LYS A 168 -8.73 21.35 30.39
C LYS A 168 -9.85 20.71 29.59
N TYR A 169 -9.52 20.05 28.47
CA TYR A 169 -10.47 19.42 27.56
C TYR A 169 -10.05 17.97 27.29
N PRO A 170 -10.28 17.05 28.24
CA PRO A 170 -9.78 15.66 28.13
C PRO A 170 -10.37 14.86 26.96
N ASN A 171 -11.54 15.28 26.48
CA ASN A 171 -12.25 14.62 25.38
C ASN A 171 -11.91 15.22 24.01
N VAL A 172 -11.07 16.26 23.92
CA VAL A 172 -10.65 16.88 22.66
C VAL A 172 -9.20 16.49 22.41
N ASP A 173 -8.89 16.03 21.20
CA ASP A 173 -7.53 15.67 20.82
C ASP A 173 -6.74 16.85 20.25
N GLY A 174 -7.44 17.88 19.76
CA GLY A 174 -6.84 19.15 19.34
C GLY A 174 -7.78 20.00 18.49
N VAL A 175 -7.29 21.16 18.07
CA VAL A 175 -7.94 22.15 17.21
C VAL A 175 -7.09 22.35 15.95
N VAL A 176 -7.60 21.95 14.79
CA VAL A 176 -6.85 21.97 13.52
C VAL A 176 -7.59 22.78 12.47
N ALA A 177 -6.85 23.57 11.68
CA ALA A 177 -7.38 24.24 10.50
C ALA A 177 -7.01 23.49 9.22
N ILE A 178 -7.87 23.55 8.20
CA ILE A 178 -7.59 23.04 6.84
C ILE A 178 -7.51 24.17 5.81
N PRO A 179 -6.43 24.97 5.82
CA PRO A 179 -6.26 26.05 4.86
C PRO A 179 -6.18 25.53 3.42
N HIS A 180 -6.73 26.28 2.48
CA HIS A 180 -6.68 25.96 1.05
C HIS A 180 -6.46 27.22 0.21
N ASN A 181 -5.97 27.02 -1.02
CA ASN A 181 -5.68 28.11 -1.97
C ASN A 181 -6.71 28.17 -3.11
N LYS A 182 -7.97 27.87 -2.80
CA LYS A 182 -9.08 27.78 -3.77
C LYS A 182 -10.24 28.68 -3.33
N GLY A 183 -11.07 29.14 -4.27
CA GLY A 183 -12.13 30.10 -3.96
C GLY A 183 -12.63 30.86 -5.20
N CYS A 184 -13.16 32.07 -4.99
CA CYS A 184 -13.88 32.93 -5.95
C CYS A 184 -13.22 33.21 -7.32
N GLY A 185 -11.95 32.85 -7.52
CA GLY A 185 -11.22 32.97 -8.80
C GLY A 185 -11.15 31.69 -9.64
N CYS A 186 -11.81 30.59 -9.24
CA CYS A 186 -11.83 29.35 -10.01
C CYS A 186 -12.65 29.51 -11.31
N GLN A 187 -12.02 29.22 -12.46
CA GLN A 187 -12.59 29.45 -13.79
C GLN A 187 -13.70 28.46 -14.17
N ASP A 188 -13.78 27.31 -13.50
CA ASP A 188 -14.78 26.27 -13.72
C ASP A 188 -15.44 25.82 -12.40
N GLY A 189 -16.74 25.52 -12.48
CA GLY A 189 -17.51 25.03 -11.33
C GLY A 189 -17.04 23.67 -10.81
N SER A 190 -16.41 22.85 -11.66
CA SER A 190 -15.89 21.52 -11.29
C SER A 190 -14.81 21.59 -10.20
N THR A 191 -13.92 22.59 -10.23
CA THR A 191 -12.90 22.79 -9.20
C THR A 191 -13.55 23.20 -7.87
N LEU A 192 -14.57 24.06 -7.93
CA LEU A 192 -15.32 24.48 -6.75
C LEU A 192 -16.10 23.31 -6.15
N ASP A 193 -16.75 22.49 -6.97
CA ASP A 193 -17.50 21.31 -6.54
C ASP A 193 -16.60 20.29 -5.85
N VAL A 194 -15.41 20.03 -6.41
CA VAL A 194 -14.40 19.15 -5.79
C VAL A 194 -13.93 19.73 -4.46
N MET A 195 -13.66 21.04 -4.39
CA MET A 195 -13.25 21.70 -3.16
C MET A 195 -14.35 21.61 -2.09
N MET A 196 -15.57 22.02 -2.41
CA MET A 196 -16.70 22.01 -1.47
C MET A 196 -17.00 20.60 -1.00
N ARG A 197 -17.01 19.61 -1.90
CA ARG A 197 -17.17 18.19 -1.53
C ARG A 197 -16.04 17.70 -0.62
N THR A 198 -14.81 18.16 -0.85
CA THR A 198 -13.67 17.78 -0.01
C THR A 198 -13.80 18.40 1.38
N LEU A 199 -14.05 19.70 1.47
CA LEU A 199 -14.21 20.41 2.74
C LEU A 199 -15.41 19.88 3.55
N SER A 200 -16.55 19.60 2.88
CA SER A 200 -17.72 19.01 3.53
C SER A 200 -17.41 17.61 4.07
N ASN A 201 -16.67 16.78 3.33
CA ASN A 201 -16.29 15.46 3.80
C ASN A 201 -15.27 15.49 4.95
N TYR A 202 -14.39 16.50 5.01
CA TYR A 202 -13.55 16.73 6.19
C TYR A 202 -14.37 17.16 7.39
N ALA A 203 -15.31 18.09 7.22
CA ALA A 203 -16.23 18.53 8.27
C ALA A 203 -17.10 17.39 8.81
N ASP A 204 -17.51 16.47 7.94
CA ASP A 204 -18.37 15.31 8.24
C ASP A 204 -17.57 14.05 8.65
N HIS A 205 -16.24 14.15 8.74
CA HIS A 205 -15.40 13.02 9.12
C HIS A 205 -15.63 12.63 10.60
N PRO A 206 -15.78 11.34 10.96
CA PRO A 206 -16.12 10.94 12.33
C PRO A 206 -15.05 11.27 13.38
N ASN A 207 -13.82 11.63 12.97
CA ASN A 207 -12.81 12.18 13.89
C ASN A 207 -13.03 13.65 14.26
N VAL A 208 -13.98 14.33 13.62
CA VAL A 208 -14.30 15.73 13.88
C VAL A 208 -15.51 15.77 14.82
N GLY A 209 -15.29 16.25 16.04
CA GLY A 209 -16.35 16.41 17.04
C GLY A 209 -17.05 17.75 16.98
N GLY A 210 -16.44 18.73 16.33
CA GLY A 210 -17.01 20.06 16.12
C GLY A 210 -16.33 20.76 14.96
N VAL A 211 -17.09 21.60 14.26
CA VAL A 211 -16.64 22.35 13.09
C VAL A 211 -16.87 23.83 13.32
N ILE A 212 -15.88 24.64 12.99
CA ILE A 212 -15.97 26.10 12.92
C ILE A 212 -15.78 26.47 11.45
N LEU A 213 -16.84 26.97 10.82
CA LEU A 213 -16.77 27.52 9.47
C LEU A 213 -16.34 28.98 9.56
N ILE A 214 -15.32 29.36 8.80
CA ILE A 214 -14.82 30.74 8.75
C ILE A 214 -15.00 31.28 7.35
N ASP A 215 -15.68 32.43 7.28
CA ASP A 215 -15.85 33.21 6.07
C ASP A 215 -15.50 34.67 6.36
N LEU A 216 -14.87 35.34 5.40
CA LEU A 216 -14.53 36.76 5.44
C LEU A 216 -15.41 37.63 4.53
N GLY A 217 -16.46 37.04 3.95
CA GLY A 217 -17.56 37.79 3.32
C GLY A 217 -17.31 38.17 1.86
N CYS A 218 -16.79 37.26 1.04
CA CYS A 218 -16.65 37.44 -0.41
C CYS A 218 -16.82 36.13 -1.21
#